data_AF-U3Q1U3-F1
#
_entry.id   AF-U3Q1U3-F1
#
_cell.length_a   1.000
_cell.length_b   1.000
_cell.length_c   1.000
_cell.angle_alpha   90.00
_cell.angle_beta   90.00
_cell.angle_gamma   90.00
#
_symmetry.space_group_name_H-M   'P 1'
#
loop_
_entity.id
_entity.type
_entity.pdbx_description
1 polymer ?
#
loop_
_entity_poly.entity_id
_entity_poly.type
_entity_poly.pdbx_seq_one_letter_code
_entity_poly.pdbx_strand_id
1 'polypeptide(L)' 'DAGRLSAAWALYKAQEDLIKVAKEFGVKLTMFHGRGGTVGRGGGPAHLAILSQPPDTIHGSFRVTIQ' A
#
# COMPACT_ATOMS: atom_id res chain seq x y z
N ASP A 1 13.25 0.12 -13.19
CA ASP A 1 13.04 -1.33 -13.38
C ASP A 1 12.01 -1.58 -14.48
N ALA A 2 10.70 -1.63 -14.18
CA ALA A 2 9.68 -1.99 -15.19
C ALA A 2 8.75 -0.85 -15.67
N GLY A 3 9.07 0.41 -15.36
CA GLY A 3 8.19 1.55 -15.61
C GLY A 3 7.05 1.70 -14.58
N ARG A 4 6.43 2.89 -14.53
CA ARG A 4 5.53 3.27 -13.41
C ARG A 4 4.22 2.48 -13.36
N LEU A 5 3.60 2.21 -14.51
CA LEU A 5 2.33 1.48 -14.59
C LEU A 5 2.51 0.03 -14.11
N SER A 6 3.49 -0.68 -14.68
CA SER A 6 3.79 -2.06 -14.33
C SER A 6 4.16 -2.19 -12.87
N ALA A 7 4.97 -1.26 -12.34
CA ALA A 7 5.32 -1.23 -10.92
C ALA A 7 4.10 -1.01 -10.01
N ALA A 8 3.19 -0.09 -10.36
CA ALA A 8 1.99 0.17 -9.57
C ALA A 8 1.05 -1.06 -9.55
N TRP A 9 0.86 -1.70 -10.70
CA TRP A 9 0.03 -2.91 -10.80
C TRP A 9 0.63 -4.10 -10.06
N ALA A 10 1.95 -4.31 -10.20
CA ALA A 10 2.65 -5.37 -9.48
C ALA A 10 2.57 -5.15 -7.96
N LEU A 11 2.73 -3.91 -7.50
CA LEU A 11 2.62 -3.56 -6.09
C LEU A 11 1.22 -3.83 -5.53
N TYR A 12 0.17 -3.49 -6.28
CA TYR A 12 -1.21 -3.77 -5.87
C TYR A 12 -1.44 -5.27 -5.63
N LYS A 13 -1.08 -6.11 -6.62
CA LYS A 13 -1.23 -7.57 -6.50
C LYS A 13 -0.40 -8.15 -5.34
N ALA A 14 0.83 -7.69 -5.19
CA ALA A 14 1.70 -8.15 -4.10
C ALA A 14 1.09 -7.84 -2.72
N GLN A 15 0.47 -6.67 -2.56
CA GLN A 15 -0.21 -6.31 -1.31
C GLN A 15 -1.43 -7.19 -1.03
N GLU A 16 -2.24 -7.52 -2.05
CA GLU A 16 -3.37 -8.45 -1.91
C GLU A 16 -2.93 -9.83 -1.46
N ASP A 17 -1.88 -10.37 -2.07
CA ASP A 17 -1.39 -11.72 -1.75
C ASP A 17 -0.76 -11.79 -0.35
N LEU A 18 -0.02 -10.75 0.05
CA LEU A 18 0.54 -10.65 1.40
C LEU A 18 -0.55 -10.60 2.49
N ILE A 19 -1.69 -9.95 2.22
CA ILE A 19 -2.82 -9.92 3.17
C ILE A 19 -3.44 -11.29 3.32
N LYS A 20 -3.64 -12.02 2.22
CA LYS A 20 -4.21 -13.37 2.28
C LYS A 20 -3.35 -14.27 3.16
N VAL A 21 -2.03 -14.24 2.95
CA VAL A 21 -1.07 -14.98 3.78
C VAL A 21 -1.10 -14.49 5.23
N ALA A 22 -1.06 -13.19 5.49
CA ALA A 22 -1.10 -12.66 6.85
C ALA A 22 -2.36 -13.09 7.61
N LYS A 23 -3.53 -13.10 6.94
CA LYS A 23 -4.79 -13.59 7.50
C LYS A 23 -4.74 -15.08 7.80
N GLU A 24 -4.19 -15.90 6.89
CA GLU A 24 -4.06 -17.34 7.07
C GLU A 24 -3.27 -17.69 8.34
N PHE A 25 -2.22 -16.94 8.64
CA PHE A 25 -1.36 -17.17 9.80
C PHE A 25 -1.74 -16.33 11.04
N GLY A 26 -2.83 -15.56 10.99
CA GLY A 26 -3.24 -14.69 12.10
C GLY A 26 -2.25 -13.56 12.43
N VAL A 27 -1.44 -13.15 11.46
CA VAL A 27 -0.42 -12.11 11.61
C VAL A 27 -1.02 -10.73 11.30
N LYS A 28 -0.83 -9.76 12.20
CA LYS A 28 -1.17 -8.37 11.92
C LYS A 28 -0.09 -7.73 11.04
N LEU A 29 -0.34 -7.70 9.73
CA LEU A 29 0.53 -7.06 8.75
C LEU A 29 0.43 -5.53 8.80
N THR A 30 1.54 -4.83 8.63
CA THR A 30 1.59 -3.37 8.46
C THR A 30 2.43 -3.03 7.24
N MET A 31 1.83 -2.37 6.25
CA MET A 31 2.53 -1.92 5.06
C MET A 31 3.28 -0.61 5.34
N PHE A 32 4.54 -0.53 4.93
CA PHE A 32 5.31 0.70 4.98
C PHE A 32 5.50 1.27 3.56
N HIS A 33 4.85 2.41 3.29
CA HIS A 33 4.88 3.07 2.00
C HIS A 33 6.14 3.94 1.87
N GLY A 34 7.03 3.57 0.93
CA GLY A 34 8.22 4.35 0.58
C GLY A 34 7.92 5.66 -0.17
N ARG A 35 8.98 6.37 -0.57
CA ARG A 35 8.89 7.63 -1.31
C ARG A 35 8.38 7.43 -2.75
N GLY A 36 7.81 8.47 -3.35
CA GLY A 36 7.44 8.49 -4.78
C GLY A 36 6.10 7.81 -5.15
N GLY A 37 5.46 7.13 -4.21
CA GLY A 37 4.08 6.65 -4.36
C GLY A 37 3.06 7.78 -4.33
N THR A 38 1.85 7.54 -4.85
CA THR A 38 0.72 8.50 -4.78
C THR A 38 0.39 8.90 -3.35
N VAL A 39 0.61 7.97 -2.42
CA VAL A 39 0.42 8.10 -0.97
C VAL A 39 1.34 9.15 -0.32
N GLY A 40 2.53 9.37 -0.88
CA GLY A 40 3.52 10.33 -0.35
C GLY A 40 3.31 11.79 -0.80
N ARG A 41 2.25 12.10 -1.56
CA ARG A 41 2.05 13.44 -2.17
C ARG A 41 1.50 14.51 -1.23
N GLY A 42 1.04 14.14 -0.03
CA GLY A 42 0.43 15.07 0.92
C GLY A 42 -0.92 15.67 0.45
N GLY A 43 -1.68 16.25 1.38
CA GLY A 43 -2.96 16.93 1.07
C GLY A 43 -4.06 16.03 0.50
N GLY A 44 -5.02 16.61 -0.22
CA GLY A 44 -6.19 15.91 -0.79
C GLY A 44 -5.89 14.65 -1.64
N PRO A 45 -4.84 14.62 -2.48
CA PRO A 45 -4.46 13.42 -3.23
C PRO A 45 -4.02 12.23 -2.37
N ALA A 46 -3.52 12.48 -1.16
CA ALA A 46 -3.13 11.40 -0.24
C ALA A 46 -4.36 10.67 0.31
N HIS A 47 -5.47 11.37 0.56
CA HIS A 47 -6.71 10.76 1.04
C HIS A 47 -7.26 9.71 0.06
N LEU A 48 -7.36 10.07 -1.23
CA LEU A 48 -7.79 9.12 -2.26
C LEU A 48 -6.79 7.98 -2.47
N ALA A 49 -5.49 8.23 -2.33
CA ALA A 49 -4.46 7.20 -2.46
C ALA A 49 -4.49 6.17 -1.31
N ILE A 50 -4.95 6.58 -0.12
CA ILE A 50 -5.20 5.70 1.02
C ILE A 50 -6.44 4.84 0.73
N LEU A 51 -7.53 5.45 0.26
CA LEU A 51 -8.77 4.74 -0.08
C LEU A 51 -8.59 3.78 -1.27
N SER A 52 -7.63 4.04 -2.15
CA SER A 52 -7.34 3.17 -3.30
C SER A 52 -6.44 1.98 -2.98
N GLN A 53 -6.00 1.81 -1.73
CA GLN A 53 -5.23 0.62 -1.36
C GLN A 53 -6.13 -0.63 -1.44
N PRO A 54 -5.56 -1.82 -1.72
CA PRO A 54 -6.32 -3.06 -1.67
C PRO A 54 -7.03 -3.24 -0.30
N PRO A 55 -8.21 -3.89 -0.27
CA PRO A 55 -8.94 -4.13 0.97
C PRO A 55 -8.06 -4.78 2.04
N ASP A 56 -8.24 -4.38 3.30
CA ASP A 56 -7.52 -4.91 4.48
C ASP A 56 -6.00 -4.65 4.53
N THR A 57 -5.43 -3.85 3.62
CA THR A 57 -4.01 -3.44 3.68
C THR A 57 -3.69 -2.48 4.81
N ILE A 58 -4.66 -1.65 5.21
CA ILE A 58 -4.45 -0.62 6.23
C ILE A 58 -4.72 -1.22 7.62
N HIS A 59 -5.82 -1.95 7.81
CA HIS A 59 -6.16 -2.70 9.04
C HIS A 59 -5.75 -2.02 10.37
N GLY A 60 -5.99 -0.70 10.47
CA GLY A 60 -5.70 0.13 11.65
C GLY A 60 -4.24 0.57 11.83
N SER A 61 -3.33 0.33 10.86
CA SER A 61 -1.95 0.82 10.88
C SER A 61 -1.51 1.32 9.50
N PHE A 62 -1.08 2.58 9.44
CA PHE A 62 -0.64 3.21 8.21
C PHE A 62 0.70 3.90 8.45
N ARG A 63 1.71 3.55 7.63
CA ARG A 63 3.05 4.12 7.72
C ARG A 63 3.51 4.58 6.34
N VAL A 64 3.93 5.84 6.23
CA VAL A 64 4.40 6.43 4.97
C VAL A 64 5.67 7.24 5.20
N THR A 65 6.55 7.25 4.20
CA THR A 65 7.68 8.19 4.16
C THR A 65 7.19 9.53 3.67
N ILE A 66 7.34 10.59 4.47
CA ILE A 66 7.10 11.97 4.04
C ILE A 66 8.38 12.50 3.39
N GLN A 67 8.24 13.21 2.27
CA GLN A 67 9.34 13.81 1.53
C GLN A 67 9.66 15.21 2.02
#